data_AF-A0A954BJ02-F1
#
_entry.id   AF-A0A954BJ02-F1
#
_cell.length_a   1.000
_cell.length_b   1.000
_cell.length_c   1.000
_cell.angle_alpha   90.00
_cell.angle_beta   90.00
_cell.angle_gamma   90.00
#
_symmetry.space_group_name_H-M   'P 1'
#
loop_
_entity.id
_entity.type
_entity.pdbx_description
1 polymer ?
#
loop_
_entity_poly.entity_id
_entity_poly.type
_entity_poly.pdbx_seq_one_letter_code
_entity_poly.pdbx_strand_id
1 'polypeptide(L)'
;MQPLVGYSRTQIVLHWAAFALVAQQYLFKDAISAAWERASEGVEVAFDPLVLGHVVGGALVLGLAIWRLVVRARRGVPPQSGSSSQKMLAKVVHLGLYALMFLMPISGSV
;
A
#
# COMPACT_ATOMS: atom_id res chain seq x y z
N MET A 1 7.83 32.05 15.55
CA MET A 1 7.30 31.24 14.44
C MET A 1 7.76 29.81 14.68
N GLN A 2 6.87 28.83 14.86
CA GLN A 2 7.31 27.43 14.95
C GLN A 2 7.87 27.02 13.57
N PRO A 3 9.07 26.41 13.49
CA PRO A 3 9.58 25.96 12.20
C PRO A 3 8.58 24.96 11.60
N LEU A 4 8.22 25.14 10.34
CA LEU A 4 7.43 24.18 9.59
C LEU A 4 8.30 22.93 9.38
N VAL A 5 8.28 22.01 10.35
CA VAL A 5 8.98 20.73 10.23
C VAL A 5 8.18 19.90 9.22
N GLY A 6 8.65 19.90 7.97
CA GLY A 6 8.10 19.08 6.89
C GLY A 6 8.27 17.58 7.16
N TYR A 7 7.78 16.76 6.23
CA TYR A 7 8.01 15.32 6.29
C TYR A 7 9.50 15.00 6.30
N SER A 8 9.90 14.08 7.17
CA SER A 8 11.28 13.59 7.19
C SER A 8 11.60 12.77 5.94
N ARG A 9 12.90 12.67 5.59
CA ARG A 9 13.39 11.86 4.47
C ARG A 9 12.86 10.42 4.52
N THR A 10 12.79 9.80 5.70
CA THR A 10 12.23 8.47 5.90
C THR A 10 10.75 8.39 5.52
N GLN A 11 9.92 9.37 5.91
CA GLN A 11 8.49 9.39 5.55
C GLN A 11 8.29 9.54 4.04
N ILE A 12 9.13 10.35 3.39
CA ILE A 12 9.09 10.56 1.93
C ILE A 12 9.49 9.29 1.20
N VAL A 13 10.61 8.66 1.57
CA VAL A 13 11.07 7.41 0.95
C VAL A 13 10.04 6.29 1.12
N LEU A 14 9.51 6.10 2.33
CA LEU A 14 8.48 5.09 2.57
C LEU A 14 7.20 5.36 1.78
N HIS A 15 6.84 6.63 1.55
CA HIS A 15 5.69 6.98 0.71
C HIS A 15 5.90 6.57 -0.74
N TRP A 16 7.03 6.95 -1.34
CA TRP A 16 7.33 6.63 -2.73
C TRP A 16 7.56 5.14 -2.96
N ALA A 17 8.17 4.43 -1.99
CA ALA A 17 8.30 2.98 -2.05
C ALA A 17 6.93 2.29 -2.03
N ALA A 18 6.02 2.71 -1.14
CA ALA A 18 4.66 2.19 -1.12
C ALA A 18 3.90 2.47 -2.43
N PHE A 19 4.05 3.69 -2.99
CA PHE A 19 3.47 4.04 -4.28
C PHE A 19 3.99 3.14 -5.41
N ALA A 20 5.30 2.94 -5.50
CA ALA A 20 5.91 2.09 -6.52
C ALA A 20 5.43 0.64 -6.43
N LEU A 21 5.33 0.09 -5.21
CA LEU A 21 4.80 -1.26 -5.01
C LEU A 21 3.32 -1.35 -5.39
N VAL A 22 2.49 -0.38 -5.01
CA VAL A 22 1.07 -0.37 -5.41
C VAL A 22 0.93 -0.28 -6.94
N ALA A 23 1.74 0.53 -7.61
CA ALA A 23 1.76 0.57 -9.07
C ALA A 23 2.14 -0.79 -9.68
N GLN A 24 3.16 -1.46 -9.13
CA GLN A 24 3.54 -2.82 -9.52
C GLN A 24 2.37 -3.80 -9.36
N GLN A 25 1.61 -3.72 -8.26
CA GLN A 25 0.43 -4.60 -8.04
C GLN A 25 -0.60 -4.45 -9.16
N TYR A 26 -0.87 -3.21 -9.61
CA TYR A 26 -1.77 -2.95 -10.73
C TYR A 26 -1.25 -3.50 -12.06
N LEU A 27 0.07 -3.45 -12.29
CA LEU A 27 0.68 -3.98 -13.50
C LEU A 27 0.64 -5.51 -13.54
N PHE A 28 0.75 -6.17 -12.39
CA PHE A 28 0.84 -7.64 -12.32
C PHE A 28 -0.50 -8.33 -12.04
N LYS A 29 -1.60 -7.56 -11.94
CA LYS A 29 -2.93 -8.07 -11.57
C LYS A 29 -3.45 -9.16 -12.52
N ASP A 30 -3.15 -9.06 -13.81
CA ASP A 30 -3.68 -10.00 -14.81
C ASP A 30 -3.00 -11.37 -14.68
N ALA A 31 -1.69 -11.38 -14.39
CA ALA A 31 -0.92 -12.60 -14.16
C ALA A 31 -1.43 -13.38 -12.93
N ILE A 32 -1.63 -12.70 -11.78
CA ILE A 32 -2.18 -13.35 -10.58
C ILE A 32 -3.64 -13.78 -10.79
N SER A 33 -4.45 -13.01 -11.52
CA SER A 33 -5.83 -13.38 -11.82
C SER A 33 -5.91 -14.65 -12.66
N ALA A 34 -5.08 -14.76 -13.70
CA ALA A 34 -5.02 -15.95 -14.54
C ALA A 34 -4.51 -17.18 -13.76
N ALA A 35 -3.52 -16.99 -12.88
CA ALA A 35 -3.03 -18.05 -12.01
C ALA A 35 -4.12 -18.53 -11.03
N TRP A 36 -4.89 -17.60 -10.44
CA TRP A 36 -5.99 -17.92 -9.55
C TRP A 36 -7.12 -18.69 -10.25
N GLU A 37 -7.51 -18.27 -11.46
CA GLU A 37 -8.53 -18.95 -12.27
C GLU A 37 -8.13 -20.41 -12.53
N ARG A 38 -6.91 -20.64 -13.02
CA ARG A 38 -6.39 -22.00 -13.23
C ARG A 38 -6.35 -22.83 -11.94
N ALA A 39 -5.87 -22.25 -10.85
CA ALA A 39 -5.84 -22.93 -9.56
C ALA A 39 -7.25 -23.32 -9.09
N SER A 40 -8.24 -22.45 -9.29
CA SER A 40 -9.65 -22.70 -8.92
C SER A 40 -10.30 -23.80 -9.75
N GLU A 41 -9.81 -24.04 -10.97
CA GLU A 41 -10.22 -25.15 -11.84
C GLU A 41 -9.45 -26.45 -11.54
N GLY A 42 -8.54 -26.46 -10.56
CA GLY A 42 -7.70 -27.61 -10.23
C GLY A 42 -6.57 -27.87 -11.24
N VAL A 43 -6.27 -26.88 -12.10
CA VAL A 43 -5.19 -26.96 -13.08
C VAL A 43 -3.87 -26.60 -12.41
N GLU A 44 -2.83 -27.38 -12.70
CA GLU A 44 -1.48 -27.10 -12.20
C GLU A 44 -1.00 -25.72 -12.68
N VAL A 45 -0.55 -24.89 -11.74
CA VAL A 45 0.00 -23.56 -12.00
C VAL A 45 1.52 -23.65 -12.05
N ALA A 46 2.09 -23.46 -13.23
CA ALA A 46 3.53 -23.37 -13.39
C ALA A 46 4.10 -22.10 -12.72
N PHE A 47 5.39 -22.12 -12.40
CA PHE A 47 6.08 -20.94 -11.87
C PHE A 47 6.00 -19.76 -12.84
N ASP A 48 5.58 -18.60 -12.34
CA ASP A 48 5.56 -17.33 -13.06
C ASP A 48 6.18 -16.21 -12.18
N PRO A 49 7.26 -15.54 -12.64
CA PRO A 49 7.89 -14.44 -11.92
C PRO A 49 6.96 -13.27 -11.60
N LEU A 50 5.96 -12.98 -12.44
CA LEU A 50 4.99 -11.90 -12.22
C LEU A 50 4.00 -12.25 -11.11
N VAL A 51 3.59 -13.52 -11.03
CA VAL A 51 2.78 -14.05 -9.94
C VAL A 51 3.55 -13.97 -8.63
N LEU A 52 4.80 -14.44 -8.59
CA LEU A 52 5.66 -14.30 -7.42
C LEU A 52 5.85 -12.83 -7.03
N GLY A 53 6.11 -11.96 -8.01
CA GLY A 53 6.28 -10.53 -7.81
C GLY A 53 5.03 -9.87 -7.25
N HIS A 54 3.83 -10.29 -7.68
CA HIS A 54 2.57 -9.83 -7.12
C HIS A 54 2.45 -10.25 -5.65
N VAL A 55 2.62 -11.54 -5.33
CA VAL A 55 2.49 -12.08 -3.97
C VAL A 55 3.48 -11.43 -2.99
N VAL A 56 4.78 -11.43 -3.33
CA VAL A 56 5.81 -10.80 -2.50
C VAL A 56 5.61 -9.30 -2.41
N GLY A 57 5.23 -8.65 -3.51
CA GLY A 57 4.93 -7.23 -3.54
C GLY A 57 3.76 -6.85 -2.64
N GLY A 58 2.68 -7.65 -2.64
CA GLY A 58 1.52 -7.47 -1.76
C GLY A 58 1.88 -7.57 -0.28
N ALA A 59 2.70 -8.57 0.08
CA ALA A 59 3.22 -8.70 1.44
C ALA A 59 4.10 -7.50 1.85
N LEU A 60 4.93 -6.99 0.94
CA LEU A 60 5.72 -5.78 1.18
C LEU A 60 4.85 -4.52 1.32
N VAL A 61 3.77 -4.38 0.54
CA VAL A 61 2.80 -3.27 0.71
C VAL A 61 2.24 -3.26 2.13
N LEU A 62 1.80 -4.42 2.65
CA LEU A 62 1.31 -4.56 4.01
C LEU A 62 2.38 -4.17 5.04
N GLY A 63 3.59 -4.71 4.90
CA GLY A 63 4.72 -4.39 5.79
C GLY A 63 5.08 -2.90 5.80
N LEU A 64 5.15 -2.27 4.63
CA LEU A 64 5.40 -0.82 4.51
C LEU A 64 4.25 0.01 5.06
N ALA A 65 2.99 -0.42 4.89
CA ALA A 65 1.84 0.27 5.46
C ALA A 65 1.92 0.33 6.99
N ILE A 66 2.22 -0.81 7.62
CA ILE A 66 2.46 -0.90 9.07
C ILE A 66 3.60 0.01 9.48
N TRP A 67 4.75 -0.07 8.79
CA TRP A 67 5.90 0.76 9.12
C TRP A 67 5.61 2.26 8.99
N ARG A 68 4.88 2.68 7.95
CA ARG A 68 4.45 4.07 7.77
C ARG A 68 3.58 4.55 8.92
N LEU A 69 2.65 3.72 9.42
CA LEU A 69 1.83 4.07 10.59
C LEU A 69 2.67 4.19 11.86
N VAL A 70 3.64 3.30 12.07
CA VAL A 70 4.57 3.38 13.21
C VAL A 70 5.40 4.67 13.16
N VAL A 71 5.97 5.02 12.00
CA VAL A 71 6.75 6.26 11.84
C VAL A 71 5.85 7.48 12.06
N ARG A 72 4.62 7.47 11.51
CA ARG A 72 3.64 8.53 11.70
C ARG A 72 3.27 8.71 13.18
N ALA A 73 3.07 7.63 13.92
CA ALA A 73 2.76 7.68 15.35
C ALA A 73 3.93 8.23 16.17
N ARG A 74 5.17 7.89 15.82
CA ARG A 74 6.38 8.33 16.54
C ARG A 74 6.82 9.75 16.23
N ARG A 75 6.66 10.21 14.98
CA ARG A 75 7.17 11.52 14.52
C ARG A 75 6.08 12.58 14.32
N GLY A 76 4.82 12.18 14.27
CA GLY A 76 3.74 13.06 13.84
C GLY A 76 3.79 13.38 12.34
N VAL A 77 2.93 14.31 11.94
CA VAL A 77 2.84 14.85 10.57
C VAL A 77 2.76 16.37 10.64
N PRO A 78 3.18 17.07 9.57
CA PRO A 78 2.99 18.51 9.48
C PRO A 78 1.51 18.90 9.64
N PRO A 79 1.21 20.11 10.16
CA PRO A 79 -0.17 20.59 10.29
C PRO A 79 -0.92 20.57 8.95
N GLN A 80 -2.20 20.17 8.99
CA GLN A 80 -3.04 20.17 7.79
C GLN A 80 -3.50 21.60 7.46
N SER A 81 -3.23 22.05 6.24
CA SER A 81 -3.80 23.28 5.65
C SER A 81 -5.15 23.01 4.96
N GLY A 82 -5.91 24.06 4.66
CA GLY A 82 -7.18 23.97 3.93
C GLY A 82 -8.44 24.04 4.79
N SER A 83 -9.60 24.05 4.12
CA SER A 83 -10.93 24.12 4.73
C SER A 83 -11.26 22.84 5.52
N SER A 84 -12.30 22.91 6.37
CA SER A 84 -12.77 21.74 7.13
C SER A 84 -13.20 20.58 6.22
N SER A 85 -13.79 20.86 5.05
CA SER A 85 -14.18 19.84 4.08
C SER A 85 -12.98 19.17 3.43
N GLN A 86 -11.93 19.92 3.07
CA GLN A 86 -10.68 19.38 2.52
C GLN A 86 -9.98 18.46 3.53
N LYS A 87 -9.93 18.86 4.80
CA LYS A 87 -9.33 18.04 5.88
C LYS A 87 -10.10 16.74 6.10
N MET A 88 -11.44 16.80 6.06
CA MET A 88 -12.29 15.61 6.16
C MET A 88 -12.05 14.66 4.97
N LEU A 89 -12.06 15.19 3.74
CA LEU A 89 -11.81 14.40 2.54
C LEU A 89 -10.43 13.74 2.58
N ALA A 90 -9.40 14.50 2.95
CA ALA A 90 -8.06 13.95 3.14
C ALA A 90 -8.07 12.80 4.16
N LYS A 91 -8.74 12.95 5.30
CA LYS A 91 -8.85 11.87 6.31
C LYS A 91 -9.52 10.62 5.74
N VAL A 92 -10.62 10.77 5.01
CA VAL A 92 -11.34 9.65 4.37
C VAL A 92 -10.47 8.93 3.35
N VAL A 93 -9.82 9.68 2.45
CA VAL A 93 -8.93 9.11 1.43
C VAL A 93 -7.77 8.35 2.08
N HIS A 94 -7.11 8.93 3.09
CA HIS A 94 -6.02 8.25 3.78
C HIS A 94 -6.50 6.98 4.49
N LEU A 95 -7.66 7.02 5.15
CA LEU A 95 -8.22 5.85 5.80
C LEU A 95 -8.55 4.74 4.78
N GLY A 96 -9.18 5.10 3.66
CA GLY A 96 -9.50 4.16 2.58
C GLY A 96 -8.24 3.53 1.97
N LEU A 97 -7.21 4.33 1.70
CA LEU A 97 -5.93 3.81 1.19
C LEU A 97 -5.27 2.84 2.19
N TYR A 98 -5.24 3.17 3.49
CA TYR A 98 -4.73 2.23 4.48
C TYR A 98 -5.59 0.97 4.57
N ALA A 99 -6.91 1.09 4.52
CA ALA A 99 -7.79 -0.09 4.51
C ALA A 99 -7.48 -1.00 3.33
N LEU A 100 -7.33 -0.46 2.12
CA LEU A 100 -6.97 -1.24 0.93
C LEU A 100 -5.59 -1.89 1.05
N MET A 101 -4.59 -1.15 1.53
CA MET A 101 -3.22 -1.67 1.72
C MET A 101 -3.12 -2.78 2.77
N PHE A 102 -4.12 -2.90 3.65
CA PHE A 102 -4.19 -3.98 4.65
C PHE A 102 -5.09 -5.12 4.19
N LEU A 103 -6.33 -4.81 3.82
CA LEU A 103 -7.35 -5.82 3.53
C LEU A 103 -7.01 -6.62 2.27
N MET A 104 -6.52 -5.98 1.20
CA MET A 104 -6.26 -6.68 -0.06
C MET A 104 -5.16 -7.75 0.08
N PRO A 105 -3.97 -7.47 0.65
CA PRO A 105 -2.96 -8.51 0.84
C PRO A 105 -3.38 -9.60 1.84
N ILE A 106 -4.16 -9.23 2.88
CA ILE A 106 -4.67 -10.21 3.85
C ILE A 106 -5.67 -11.15 3.18
N SER A 107 -6.62 -10.63 2.40
CA SER A 107 -7.61 -11.45 1.70
C SER A 107 -6.97 -12.34 0.63
N GLY A 108 -5.84 -11.93 0.03
CA GLY A 108 -5.12 -12.74 -0.94
C GLY A 108 -4.23 -13.83 -0.32
N SER A 109 -4.11 -13.89 1.01
CA SER A 109 -3.28 -14.87 1.73
C SER A 109 -4.05 -16.11 2.21
N VAL A 110 -5.36 -16.16 1.99
CA VAL A 110 -6.27 -17.25 2.39
C VAL A 110 -6.90 -17.89 1.16
#